data_AF-A0A6J4TU25-F1
#
_entry.id   AF-A0A6J4TU25-F1
#
_cell.length_a   1.000
_cell.length_b   1.000
_cell.length_c   1.000
_cell.angle_alpha   90.00
_cell.angle_beta   90.00
_cell.angle_gamma   90.00
#
_symmetry.space_group_name_H-M   'P 1'
#
loop_
_entity.id
_entity.type
_entity.pdbx_description
1 polymer ?
#
loop_
_entity_poly.entity_id
_entity_poly.type
_entity_poly.pdbx_seq_one_letter_code
_entity_poly.pdbx_strand_id
1 'polypeptide(L)'
;MDVLVLIDKLDDLVHNAKPVPLTDQVRVDKEEIYDILDQMRATIPEEIKQARWIVKERQEMLAEAKREAERVVKEARERQTRLVSETEIVKQAERAAEDIVEDARSREREIRLGAEDYADEILNTLEVNLTKFIAAVQRGRERLQGKDEATTADVA
;
A
#
# COMPACT_ATOMS: atom_id res chain seq x y z
N MET A 1 -41.15 -40.99 -0.37
CA MET A 1 -41.62 -40.80 -1.76
C MET A 1 -41.34 -39.35 -2.07
N ASP A 2 -40.68 -39.05 -3.19
CA ASP A 2 -40.36 -37.65 -3.54
C ASP A 2 -41.65 -36.84 -3.65
N VAL A 3 -41.64 -35.58 -3.21
CA VAL A 3 -42.80 -34.69 -3.30
C VAL A 3 -43.29 -34.56 -4.73
N LEU A 4 -42.38 -34.61 -5.72
CA LEU A 4 -42.73 -34.60 -7.14
C LEU A 4 -43.61 -35.80 -7.53
N VAL A 5 -43.28 -36.99 -7.02
CA VAL A 5 -44.07 -38.21 -7.28
C VAL A 5 -45.46 -38.13 -6.64
N LEU A 6 -45.58 -37.44 -5.50
CA LEU A 6 -46.88 -37.20 -4.85
C LEU A 6 -47.72 -36.18 -5.62
N ILE A 7 -47.08 -35.17 -6.22
CA ILE A 7 -47.74 -34.21 -7.13
C ILE A 7 -48.24 -34.94 -8.38
N ASP A 8 -47.41 -35.77 -9.01
CA ASP A 8 -47.79 -36.52 -10.21
C ASP A 8 -48.98 -37.45 -9.92
N LYS A 9 -48.96 -38.14 -8.78
CA LYS A 9 -50.10 -38.96 -8.33
C LYS A 9 -51.38 -38.16 -8.11
N LEU A 10 -51.26 -36.97 -7.52
CA LEU A 10 -52.43 -36.10 -7.33
C LEU A 10 -52.98 -35.63 -8.69
N ASP A 11 -52.10 -35.29 -9.62
CA ASP A 11 -52.48 -34.88 -10.98
C ASP A 11 -53.19 -36.02 -11.72
N ASP A 12 -52.62 -37.23 -11.70
CA ASP A 12 -53.21 -38.44 -12.27
C ASP A 12 -54.59 -38.75 -11.69
N LEU A 13 -54.74 -38.59 -10.37
CA LEU A 13 -55.98 -38.87 -9.65
C LEU A 13 -57.08 -37.88 -10.01
N VAL A 14 -56.74 -36.62 -10.27
CA VAL A 14 -57.68 -35.60 -10.78
C VAL A 14 -57.98 -35.84 -12.26
N HIS A 15 -56.98 -36.17 -13.08
CA HIS A 15 -57.15 -36.40 -14.52
C HIS A 15 -58.03 -37.61 -14.85
N ASN A 16 -57.92 -38.68 -14.05
CA ASN A 16 -58.67 -39.92 -14.25
C ASN A 16 -59.99 -39.98 -13.47
N ALA A 17 -60.37 -38.89 -12.77
CA ALA A 17 -61.58 -38.83 -11.98
C ALA A 17 -62.85 -38.95 -12.85
N LYS A 18 -63.88 -39.63 -12.34
CA LYS A 18 -65.11 -39.87 -13.11
C LYS A 18 -65.94 -38.57 -13.19
N PRO A 19 -66.27 -38.08 -14.40
CA PRO A 19 -67.12 -36.90 -14.55
C PRO A 19 -68.56 -37.18 -14.08
N VAL A 20 -69.19 -36.17 -13.51
CA VAL A 20 -70.59 -36.22 -13.06
C VAL A 20 -71.50 -35.76 -14.22
N PRO A 21 -72.55 -36.52 -14.60
CA PRO A 21 -73.42 -36.15 -15.71
C PRO A 21 -74.08 -34.78 -15.50
N LEU A 22 -74.18 -33.99 -16.59
CA LEU A 22 -74.82 -32.66 -16.60
C LEU A 22 -74.11 -31.60 -15.74
N THR A 23 -72.86 -31.83 -15.28
CA THR A 23 -72.04 -30.84 -14.56
C THR A 23 -70.58 -30.86 -15.03
N ASP A 24 -69.85 -29.77 -14.76
CA ASP A 24 -68.39 -29.68 -15.00
C ASP A 24 -67.57 -30.26 -13.83
N GLN A 25 -68.17 -31.12 -13.00
CA GLN A 25 -67.55 -31.65 -11.78
C GLN A 25 -67.03 -33.07 -12.00
N VAL A 26 -65.93 -33.39 -11.32
CA VAL A 26 -65.37 -34.75 -11.25
C VAL A 26 -65.51 -35.32 -9.86
N ARG A 27 -65.78 -36.63 -9.78
CA ARG A 27 -65.90 -37.35 -8.51
C ARG A 27 -64.56 -37.99 -8.16
N VAL A 28 -64.04 -37.63 -7.00
CA VAL A 28 -62.71 -38.04 -6.53
C VAL A 28 -62.83 -38.70 -5.17
N ASP A 29 -61.97 -39.68 -4.89
CA ASP A 29 -61.90 -40.30 -3.56
C ASP A 29 -61.28 -39.32 -2.57
N LYS A 30 -62.03 -39.06 -1.49
CA LYS A 30 -61.62 -38.12 -0.46
C LYS A 30 -60.45 -38.70 0.35
N GLU A 31 -60.48 -39.98 0.73
CA GLU A 31 -59.44 -40.61 1.55
C GLU A 31 -58.10 -40.61 0.82
N GLU A 32 -58.10 -40.96 -0.47
CA GLU A 32 -56.89 -41.01 -1.29
C GLU A 32 -56.23 -39.62 -1.46
N ILE A 33 -57.01 -38.55 -1.60
CA ILE A 33 -56.49 -37.17 -1.60
C ILE A 33 -55.84 -36.82 -0.26
N TYR A 34 -56.51 -37.12 0.86
CA TYR A 34 -55.96 -36.79 2.18
C TYR A 34 -54.67 -37.55 2.46
N ASP A 35 -54.57 -38.81 2.06
CA ASP A 35 -53.36 -39.61 2.20
C ASP A 35 -52.18 -39.00 1.42
N ILE A 36 -52.41 -38.55 0.18
CA ILE A 36 -51.39 -37.86 -0.62
C ILE A 36 -50.99 -36.53 0.04
N LEU A 37 -51.96 -35.74 0.51
CA LEU A 37 -51.69 -34.46 1.18
C LEU A 37 -50.90 -34.64 2.48
N ASP A 38 -51.18 -35.67 3.27
CA ASP A 38 -50.48 -35.96 4.51
C ASP A 38 -49.05 -36.45 4.25
N GLN A 39 -48.85 -37.27 3.21
CA GLN A 39 -47.51 -37.65 2.76
C GLN A 39 -46.70 -36.45 2.25
N MET A 40 -47.31 -35.53 1.52
CA MET A 40 -46.67 -34.29 1.07
C MET A 40 -46.30 -33.41 2.27
N ARG A 41 -47.21 -33.25 3.24
CA ARG A 41 -46.95 -32.50 4.49
C ARG A 41 -45.85 -33.12 5.33
N ALA A 42 -45.67 -34.43 5.30
CA ALA A 42 -44.59 -35.11 6.00
C ALA A 42 -43.24 -34.94 5.29
N THR A 43 -43.22 -34.89 3.95
CA THR A 43 -41.98 -34.95 3.15
C THR A 43 -41.41 -33.57 2.80
N ILE A 44 -42.27 -32.62 2.41
CA ILE A 44 -41.86 -31.25 2.02
C ILE A 44 -40.98 -30.56 3.07
N PRO A 45 -41.29 -30.59 4.39
CA PRO A 45 -40.47 -29.88 5.37
C PRO A 45 -39.02 -30.36 5.44
N GLU A 46 -38.81 -31.67 5.25
CA GLU A 46 -37.48 -32.28 5.30
C GLU A 46 -36.67 -31.91 4.04
N GLU A 47 -37.28 -31.96 2.85
CA GLU A 47 -36.62 -31.55 1.60
C GLU A 47 -36.23 -30.06 1.63
N ILE A 48 -37.09 -29.19 2.14
CA ILE A 48 -36.78 -27.76 2.30
C ILE A 48 -35.66 -27.54 3.34
N LYS A 49 -35.62 -28.34 4.40
CA LYS A 49 -34.53 -28.29 5.39
C LYS A 49 -33.20 -28.71 4.77
N GLN A 50 -33.19 -29.80 3.99
CA GLN A 50 -32.01 -30.27 3.28
C GLN A 50 -31.52 -29.25 2.24
N ALA A 51 -32.42 -28.69 1.43
CA ALA A 51 -32.07 -27.67 0.45
C ALA A 51 -31.43 -26.44 1.12
N ARG A 52 -32.01 -25.95 2.22
CA ARG A 52 -31.42 -24.83 3.00
C ARG A 52 -30.06 -25.19 3.59
N TRP A 53 -29.90 -26.42 4.08
CA TRP A 53 -28.63 -26.89 4.61
C TRP A 53 -27.55 -26.93 3.53
N ILE A 54 -27.84 -27.48 2.35
CA ILE A 54 -26.92 -27.53 1.20
C ILE A 54 -26.48 -26.11 0.78
N VAL A 55 -27.43 -25.17 0.72
CA VAL A 55 -27.11 -23.77 0.37
C VAL A 55 -26.19 -23.15 1.42
N LYS A 56 -26.46 -23.36 2.70
CA LYS A 56 -25.64 -22.86 3.80
C LYS A 56 -24.23 -23.47 3.76
N GLU A 57 -24.13 -24.78 3.64
CA GLU A 57 -22.85 -25.51 3.58
C GLU A 57 -22.00 -25.02 2.40
N ARG A 58 -22.63 -24.82 1.23
CA ARG A 58 -21.96 -24.26 0.05
C ARG A 58 -21.43 -22.85 0.31
N GLN A 59 -22.20 -22.01 0.99
CA GLN A 59 -21.74 -20.65 1.32
C GLN A 59 -20.56 -20.67 2.30
N GLU A 60 -20.60 -21.54 3.31
CA GLU A 60 -19.50 -21.71 4.26
C GLU A 60 -18.22 -22.22 3.57
N MET A 61 -18.35 -23.24 2.72
CA MET A 61 -17.26 -23.77 1.90
C MET A 61 -16.64 -22.69 0.99
N LEU A 62 -17.46 -21.88 0.32
CA LEU A 62 -16.98 -20.78 -0.53
C LEU A 62 -16.25 -19.70 0.30
N ALA A 63 -16.78 -19.37 1.49
CA ALA A 63 -16.15 -18.39 2.37
C ALA A 63 -14.83 -18.90 2.93
N GLU A 64 -14.71 -20.19 3.23
CA GLU A 64 -13.46 -20.83 3.64
C GLU A 64 -12.45 -20.85 2.49
N ALA A 65 -12.85 -21.31 1.30
CA ALA A 65 -11.99 -21.32 0.13
C ALA A 65 -11.45 -19.93 -0.22
N LYS A 66 -12.28 -18.88 -0.09
CA LYS A 66 -11.86 -17.49 -0.30
C LYS A 66 -10.81 -17.05 0.74
N ARG A 67 -11.06 -17.32 2.03
CA ARG A 67 -10.11 -17.01 3.11
C ARG A 67 -8.77 -17.72 2.90
N GLU A 68 -8.82 -18.98 2.49
CA GLU A 68 -7.62 -19.77 2.22
C GLU A 68 -6.84 -19.24 1.00
N ALA A 69 -7.55 -18.88 -0.08
CA ALA A 69 -6.91 -18.26 -1.24
C ALA A 69 -6.23 -16.93 -0.87
N GLU A 70 -6.89 -16.08 -0.07
CA GLU A 70 -6.32 -14.83 0.43
C GLU A 70 -5.07 -15.09 1.30
N ARG A 71 -5.10 -16.11 2.16
CA ARG A 71 -3.97 -16.53 2.98
C ARG A 71 -2.78 -16.97 2.12
N VAL A 72 -3.01 -17.83 1.13
CA VAL A 72 -1.96 -18.33 0.21
C VAL A 72 -1.33 -17.18 -0.58
N VAL A 73 -2.13 -16.25 -1.10
CA VAL A 73 -1.62 -15.08 -1.83
C VAL A 73 -0.77 -14.19 -0.91
N LYS A 74 -1.21 -13.98 0.33
CA LYS A 74 -0.44 -13.20 1.30
C LYS A 74 0.91 -13.85 1.62
N GLU A 75 0.91 -15.15 1.93
CA GLU A 75 2.13 -15.90 2.22
C GLU A 75 3.11 -15.92 1.04
N ALA A 76 2.59 -16.06 -0.18
CA ALA A 76 3.39 -16.02 -1.40
C ALA A 76 4.07 -14.65 -1.58
N ARG A 77 3.35 -13.54 -1.35
CA ARG A 77 3.91 -12.18 -1.42
C ARG A 77 4.97 -11.96 -0.36
N GLU A 78 4.73 -12.36 0.88
CA GLU A 78 5.72 -12.25 1.97
C GLU A 78 6.99 -13.07 1.68
N ARG A 79 6.83 -14.25 1.08
CA ARG A 79 7.96 -15.08 0.65
C ARG A 79 8.72 -14.47 -0.50
N GLN A 80 8.03 -13.89 -1.48
CA GLN A 80 8.65 -13.16 -2.59
C GLN A 80 9.50 -11.99 -2.07
N THR A 81 8.97 -11.16 -1.17
CA THR A 81 9.71 -10.02 -0.60
C THR A 81 10.97 -10.49 0.13
N ARG A 82 10.88 -11.58 0.92
CA ARG A 82 12.05 -12.17 1.58
C ARG A 82 13.09 -12.65 0.59
N LEU A 83 12.70 -13.43 -0.43
CA LEU A 83 13.63 -13.92 -1.45
C LEU A 83 14.32 -12.79 -2.20
N VAL A 84 13.58 -11.73 -2.55
CA VAL A 84 14.14 -10.55 -3.23
C VAL A 84 15.15 -9.85 -2.32
N SER A 85 14.82 -9.61 -1.06
CA SER A 85 15.74 -8.99 -0.08
C SER A 85 16.97 -9.87 0.20
N GLU A 86 16.82 -11.19 0.19
CA GLU A 86 17.91 -12.14 0.36
C GLU A 86 18.78 -12.29 -0.90
N THR A 87 18.31 -11.78 -2.04
CA THR A 87 19.07 -11.90 -3.29
C THR A 87 20.35 -11.10 -3.15
N GLU A 88 21.48 -11.74 -3.47
CA GLU A 88 22.82 -11.15 -3.38
C GLU A 88 22.92 -9.80 -4.13
N ILE A 89 22.12 -9.64 -5.19
CA ILE A 89 22.00 -8.39 -5.96
C ILE A 89 21.52 -7.22 -5.08
N VAL A 90 20.52 -7.42 -4.22
CA VAL A 90 20.01 -6.35 -3.35
C VAL A 90 21.05 -5.98 -2.29
N LYS A 91 21.70 -6.97 -1.68
CA LYS A 91 22.80 -6.73 -0.72
C LYS A 91 24.00 -6.02 -1.37
N GLN A 92 24.36 -6.40 -2.60
CA GLN A 92 25.40 -5.72 -3.36
C GLN A 92 25.00 -4.29 -3.70
N ALA A 93 23.75 -4.06 -4.08
CA ALA A 93 23.24 -2.71 -4.35
C ALA A 93 23.24 -1.84 -3.08
N GLU A 94 22.86 -2.39 -1.92
CA GLU A 94 22.92 -1.69 -0.63
C GLU A 94 24.34 -1.31 -0.26
N ARG A 95 25.30 -2.25 -0.36
CA ARG A 95 26.73 -1.96 -0.13
C ARG A 95 27.26 -0.90 -1.08
N ALA A 96 26.97 -1.02 -2.37
CA ALA A 96 27.40 -0.02 -3.36
C ALA A 96 26.80 1.37 -3.07
N ALA A 97 25.55 1.44 -2.60
CA ALA A 97 24.94 2.70 -2.19
C ALA A 97 25.62 3.29 -0.95
N GLU A 98 25.99 2.45 0.03
CA GLU A 98 26.72 2.87 1.22
C GLU A 98 28.11 3.40 0.86
N ASP A 99 28.84 2.71 -0.01
CA ASP A 99 30.15 3.14 -0.53
C ASP A 99 30.05 4.50 -1.25
N ILE A 100 29.01 4.71 -2.07
CA ILE A 100 28.77 5.99 -2.76
C ILE A 100 28.54 7.12 -1.76
N VAL A 101 27.76 6.87 -0.71
CA VAL A 101 27.48 7.88 0.32
C VAL A 101 28.74 8.19 1.13
N GLU A 102 29.55 7.19 1.44
CA GLU A 102 30.81 7.39 2.15
C GLU A 102 31.82 8.19 1.31
N ASP A 103 32.00 7.84 0.03
CA ASP A 103 32.84 8.58 -0.91
C ASP A 103 32.36 10.03 -1.08
N ALA A 104 31.05 10.23 -1.25
CA ALA A 104 30.47 11.57 -1.35
C ALA A 104 30.76 12.42 -0.09
N ARG A 105 30.60 11.85 1.10
CA ARG A 105 30.93 12.53 2.37
C ARG A 105 32.42 12.80 2.52
N SER A 106 33.28 11.91 2.03
CA SER A 106 34.72 12.11 2.06
C SER A 106 35.13 13.28 1.16
N ARG A 107 34.63 13.31 -0.06
CA ARG A 107 34.86 14.42 -1.02
C ARG A 107 34.30 15.73 -0.52
N GLU A 108 33.11 15.74 0.09
CA GLU A 108 32.54 16.94 0.71
C GLU A 108 33.50 17.53 1.76
N ARG A 109 34.04 16.68 2.65
CA ARG A 109 35.00 17.12 3.67
C ARG A 109 36.27 17.67 3.05
N GLU A 110 36.81 16.99 2.04
CA GLU A 110 38.01 17.43 1.34
C GLU A 110 37.80 18.80 0.66
N ILE A 111 36.68 18.98 -0.04
CA ILE A 111 36.32 20.25 -0.68
C ILE A 111 36.17 21.36 0.36
N ARG A 112 35.51 21.08 1.49
CA ARG A 112 35.33 22.08 2.55
C ARG A 112 36.65 22.52 3.16
N LEU A 113 37.52 21.57 3.52
CA LEU A 113 38.84 21.88 4.08
C LEU A 113 39.70 22.65 3.07
N GLY A 114 39.72 22.22 1.81
CA GLY A 114 40.45 22.94 0.76
C GLY A 114 39.91 24.36 0.51
N ALA A 115 38.60 24.57 0.67
CA ALA A 115 38.00 25.90 0.58
C ALA A 115 38.35 26.80 1.78
N GLU A 116 38.42 26.23 2.99
CA GLU A 116 38.89 26.93 4.19
C GLU A 116 40.36 27.36 4.04
N ASP A 117 41.23 26.44 3.63
CA ASP A 117 42.65 26.72 3.38
C ASP A 117 42.85 27.83 2.33
N TYR A 118 42.08 27.75 1.24
CA TYR A 118 42.12 28.76 0.18
C TYR A 118 41.62 30.13 0.67
N ALA A 119 40.57 30.16 1.50
CA ALA A 119 40.07 31.41 2.07
C ALA A 119 41.11 32.06 2.99
N ASP A 120 41.80 31.27 3.82
CA ASP A 120 42.88 31.75 4.68
C ASP A 120 44.05 32.32 3.87
N GLU A 121 44.44 31.68 2.77
CA GLU A 121 45.48 32.20 1.87
C GLU A 121 45.11 33.58 1.29
N ILE A 122 43.87 33.73 0.84
CA ILE A 122 43.35 34.99 0.30
C ILE A 122 43.30 36.07 1.38
N LEU A 123 42.83 35.74 2.58
CA LEU A 123 42.76 36.67 3.70
C LEU A 123 44.15 37.12 4.16
N ASN A 124 45.11 36.20 4.26
CA ASN A 124 46.50 36.53 4.58
C ASN A 124 47.12 37.45 3.52
N THR A 125 46.88 37.17 2.24
CA THR A 125 47.34 38.03 1.14
C THR A 125 46.74 39.43 1.22
N LEU A 126 45.44 39.52 1.54
CA LEU A 126 44.74 40.78 1.75
C LEU A 126 45.33 41.55 2.94
N GLU A 127 45.57 40.88 4.06
CA GLU A 127 46.17 41.46 5.27
C GLU A 127 47.52 42.11 4.95
N VAL A 128 48.43 41.35 4.34
CA VAL A 128 49.77 41.83 3.96
C VAL A 128 49.69 43.08 3.07
N ASN A 129 48.76 43.11 2.12
CA ASN A 129 48.56 44.26 1.24
C ASN A 129 48.00 45.47 1.99
N LEU A 130 47.01 45.27 2.86
CA LEU A 130 46.44 46.34 3.68
C LEU A 130 47.49 46.94 4.63
N THR A 131 48.35 46.12 5.24
CA THR A 131 49.47 46.61 6.07
C THR A 131 50.40 47.53 5.26
N LYS A 132 50.75 47.16 4.02
CA LYS A 132 51.56 48.00 3.14
C LYS A 132 50.87 49.32 2.79
N PHE A 133 49.56 49.28 2.51
CA PHE A 133 48.77 50.48 2.21
C PHE A 133 48.66 51.40 3.42
N ILE A 134 48.36 50.88 4.61
CA ILE A 134 48.31 51.66 5.85
C ILE A 134 49.66 52.34 6.11
N ALA A 135 50.77 51.60 5.97
CA ALA A 135 52.10 52.17 6.13
C ALA A 135 52.40 53.29 5.11
N ALA A 136 51.92 53.15 3.86
CA ALA A 136 52.04 54.20 2.86
C ALA A 136 51.23 55.46 3.21
N VAL A 137 50.00 55.28 3.72
CA VAL A 137 49.15 56.38 4.18
C VAL A 137 49.75 57.10 5.38
N GLN A 138 50.28 56.35 6.36
CA GLN A 138 50.96 56.92 7.53
C GLN A 138 52.16 57.78 7.12
N ARG A 139 53.05 57.25 6.26
CA ARG A 139 54.16 58.04 5.68
C ARG A 139 53.67 59.28 4.93
N GLY A 140 52.56 59.17 4.19
CA GLY A 140 51.93 60.30 3.51
C GLY A 140 51.45 61.40 4.48
N ARG A 141 50.83 61.00 5.59
CA ARG A 141 50.36 61.91 6.65
C ARG A 141 51.52 62.59 7.38
N GLU A 142 52.55 61.85 7.77
CA GLU A 142 53.75 62.39 8.42
C GLU A 142 54.43 63.46 7.56
N ARG A 143 54.52 63.24 6.24
CA ARG A 143 55.08 64.23 5.30
C ARG A 143 54.23 65.51 5.17
N LEU A 144 52.92 65.43 5.36
CA LEU A 144 52.04 66.60 5.37
C LEU A 144 52.14 67.36 6.71
N GLN A 145 52.14 66.64 7.83
CA GLN A 145 52.29 67.25 9.16
C GLN A 145 53.67 67.92 9.34
N GLY A 146 54.75 67.32 8.84
CA GLY A 146 56.07 67.93 8.83
C GLY A 146 56.22 69.12 7.85
N LYS A 147 55.30 69.28 6.89
CA LYS A 147 55.22 70.46 6.02
C LYS A 147 54.54 71.66 6.70
N ASP A 148 53.68 71.42 7.69
CA ASP A 148 53.03 72.48 8.46
C ASP A 148 54.00 73.11 9.49
N GLU A 149 54.93 72.35 10.05
CA GLU A 149 56.00 72.90 10.92
C GLU A 149 57.04 73.72 10.15
N ALA A 150 57.36 73.36 8.91
CA ALA A 150 58.32 74.10 8.09
C ALA A 150 57.75 75.42 7.52
N THR A 151 56.42 75.53 7.34
CA THR A 151 55.79 76.73 6.77
C THR A 151 55.50 77.82 7.82
N THR A 152 55.44 77.45 9.11
CA THR A 152 55.19 78.41 10.20
C THR A 152 56.46 79.07 10.76
N ALA A 153 57.65 78.59 10.40
CA ALA A 153 58.93 79.15 10.84
C ALA A 153 59.46 80.32 9.97
N ASP A 154 58.83 80.61 8.83
CA ASP A 154 59.36 81.55 7.82
C ASP A 154 58.54 82.86 7.68
N VAL A 155 57.70 83.20 8.65
CA VAL A 155 56.87 84.44 8.65
C VAL A 155 56.99 85.27 9.94
N ALA A 156 58.19 85.35 10.52
CA ALA A 156 58.50 86.28 11.62
C ALA A 156 59.28 87.50 11.12
#